data_AF-A0A7Y2C4B7-F1
#
_entry.id   AF-A0A7Y2C4B7-F1
#
_cell.length_a   1.000
_cell.length_b   1.000
_cell.length_c   1.000
_cell.angle_alpha   90.00
_cell.angle_beta   90.00
_cell.angle_gamma   90.00
#
_symmetry.space_group_name_H-M   'P 1'
#
loop_
_entity.id
_entity.type
_entity.pdbx_description
1 polymer ?
#
loop_
_entity_poly.entity_id
_entity_poly.type
_entity_poly.pdbx_seq_one_letter_code
_entity_poly.pdbx_strand_id
1 'polypeptide(L)'
;SLGLSATYLSKACPTAQVISLEGCPTVANYARGVFSEAGTKVDLRVGNFSDTLVPALDSAKPLDLVFVDGNHKRKATLDYWKKIKPRLSKDAVVIFDDIHWSKGMEKSWKKIIQQDGNKQSIDLFAMGIIHWQPDSKSEPTHASLIPTKFKWWNWGIFA
;
A
#
# COMPACT_ATOMS: atom_id res chain seq x y z
N SER A 1 -3.50 -11.30 5.99
CA SER A 1 -2.66 -10.46 6.87
C SER A 1 -2.69 -11.01 8.28
N LEU A 2 -1.65 -10.79 9.09
CA LEU A 2 -1.58 -11.16 10.53
C LEU A 2 -1.02 -10.00 11.39
N GLY A 3 -1.07 -8.76 10.88
CA GLY A 3 -0.51 -7.58 11.57
C GLY A 3 1.02 -7.44 11.48
N LEU A 4 1.73 -8.36 10.83
CA LEU A 4 3.20 -8.32 10.76
C LEU A 4 3.74 -7.03 10.13
N SER A 5 3.25 -6.63 8.96
CA SER A 5 3.73 -5.43 8.25
C SER A 5 3.55 -4.17 9.11
N ALA A 6 2.38 -4.00 9.74
CA ALA A 6 2.13 -2.87 10.64
C ALA A 6 3.02 -2.92 11.90
N THR A 7 3.34 -4.12 12.39
CA THR A 7 4.26 -4.30 13.52
C THR A 7 5.67 -3.82 13.17
N TYR A 8 6.21 -4.26 12.02
CA TYR A 8 7.53 -3.82 11.56
C TYR A 8 7.59 -2.31 11.34
N LEU A 9 6.56 -1.72 10.71
CA LEU A 9 6.48 -0.27 10.51
C LEU A 9 6.44 0.49 11.84
N SER A 10 5.63 0.04 12.80
CA SER A 10 5.54 0.67 14.12
C SER A 10 6.85 0.54 14.92
N LYS A 11 7.60 -0.55 14.76
CA LYS A 11 8.91 -0.71 15.39
C LYS A 11 10.00 0.13 14.73
N ALA A 12 9.95 0.29 13.40
CA ALA A 12 10.91 1.11 12.67
C ALA A 12 10.80 2.60 13.03
N CYS A 13 9.59 3.07 13.32
CA CYS A 13 9.36 4.45 13.78
C CYS A 13 8.37 4.46 14.97
N PRO A 14 8.84 4.26 16.23
CA PRO A 14 7.97 4.17 17.40
C PRO A 14 7.17 5.45 17.71
N THR A 15 7.60 6.59 17.17
CA THR A 15 6.91 7.88 17.30
C THR A 15 5.84 8.11 16.24
N ALA A 16 5.82 7.31 15.16
CA ALA A 16 4.82 7.43 14.11
C ALA A 16 3.45 6.90 14.56
N GLN A 17 2.40 7.56 14.10
CA GLN A 17 1.05 7.01 14.15
C GLN A 17 0.92 5.93 13.07
N VAL A 18 0.70 4.68 13.48
CA VAL A 18 0.48 3.57 12.54
C VAL A 18 -0.97 3.11 12.64
N ILE A 19 -1.68 3.20 11.52
CA ILE A 19 -3.05 2.68 11.38
C ILE A 19 -3.01 1.46 10.46
N SER A 20 -3.67 0.38 10.90
CA SER A 20 -3.88 -0.82 10.09
C SER A 20 -5.38 -1.06 9.91
N LEU A 21 -5.78 -1.45 8.71
CA LEU A 21 -7.18 -1.74 8.39
C LEU A 21 -7.33 -3.24 8.11
N GLU A 22 -8.29 -3.90 8.76
CA GLU A 22 -8.54 -5.33 8.57
C GLU A 22 -10.05 -5.60 8.42
N GLY A 23 -10.44 -6.31 7.37
CA GLY A 23 -11.83 -6.61 7.07
C GLY A 23 -12.39 -7.81 7.83
N CYS A 24 -11.54 -8.77 8.22
CA CYS A 24 -11.93 -9.98 8.92
C CYS A 24 -11.74 -9.82 10.45
N PRO A 25 -12.82 -9.84 11.26
CA PRO A 25 -12.71 -9.70 12.72
C PRO A 25 -11.84 -10.76 13.37
N THR A 26 -11.85 -12.00 12.87
CA THR A 26 -11.03 -13.10 13.38
C THR A 26 -9.55 -12.83 13.17
N VAL A 27 -9.17 -12.41 11.95
CA VAL A 27 -7.78 -12.04 11.62
C VAL A 27 -7.34 -10.82 12.43
N ALA A 28 -8.22 -9.83 12.58
CA ALA A 28 -7.96 -8.67 13.41
C ALA A 28 -7.66 -9.06 14.86
N ASN A 29 -8.37 -10.06 15.40
CA ASN A 29 -8.11 -10.55 16.75
C ASN A 29 -6.71 -11.15 16.90
N TYR A 30 -6.25 -11.95 15.93
CA TYR A 30 -4.88 -12.46 15.91
C TYR A 30 -3.85 -11.32 15.79
N ALA A 31 -4.10 -10.34 14.92
CA ALA A 31 -3.22 -9.18 14.76
C ALA A 31 -3.07 -8.38 16.08
N ARG A 32 -4.14 -8.23 16.87
CA ARG A 32 -4.05 -7.60 18.21
C ARG A 32 -3.10 -8.35 19.13
N GLY A 33 -3.12 -9.69 19.11
CA GLY A 33 -2.18 -10.52 19.85
C GLY A 33 -0.73 -10.23 19.46
N VAL A 34 -0.47 -10.20 18.15
CA VAL A 34 0.86 -9.85 17.60
C VAL A 34 1.31 -8.45 18.03
N PHE A 35 0.42 -7.44 17.98
CA PHE A 35 0.75 -6.08 18.42
C PHE A 35 1.07 -6.03 19.92
N SER A 36 0.30 -6.75 20.74
CA SER A 36 0.50 -6.82 22.18
C SER A 36 1.84 -7.50 22.52
N GLU A 37 2.14 -8.64 21.91
CA GLU A 37 3.39 -9.38 22.13
C GLU A 37 4.60 -8.57 21.67
N ALA A 38 4.50 -7.91 20.51
CA ALA A 38 5.54 -7.04 20.02
C ALA A 38 5.65 -5.73 20.82
N GLY A 39 4.67 -5.36 21.64
CA GLY A 39 4.64 -4.07 22.33
C GLY A 39 4.60 -2.89 21.35
N THR A 40 3.73 -2.96 20.33
CA THR A 40 3.50 -1.88 19.37
C THR A 40 2.17 -1.18 19.60
N LYS A 41 2.08 0.10 19.23
CA LYS A 41 0.87 0.92 19.37
C LYS A 41 0.25 1.15 17.98
N VAL A 42 -0.28 0.08 17.39
CA VAL A 42 -0.98 0.14 16.10
C VAL A 42 -2.47 0.40 16.33
N ASP A 43 -3.02 1.42 15.70
CA ASP A 43 -4.48 1.66 15.63
C ASP A 43 -5.08 0.70 14.59
N LEU A 44 -5.62 -0.43 15.07
CA LEU A 44 -6.26 -1.43 14.24
C LEU A 44 -7.76 -1.14 14.08
N ARG A 45 -8.19 -0.80 12.86
CA ARG A 45 -9.59 -0.57 12.53
C ARG A 45 -10.19 -1.75 11.79
N VAL A 46 -11.27 -2.29 12.34
CA VAL A 46 -11.90 -3.52 11.86
C VAL A 46 -13.18 -3.19 11.10
N GLY A 47 -13.31 -3.70 9.88
CA GLY A 47 -14.48 -3.53 9.05
C GLY A 47 -14.14 -3.45 7.56
N ASN A 48 -15.18 -3.41 6.71
CA ASN A 48 -14.98 -3.33 5.27
C ASN A 48 -14.21 -2.07 4.89
N PHE A 49 -13.30 -2.18 3.92
CA PHE A 49 -12.54 -1.03 3.43
C PHE A 49 -13.42 0.09 2.86
N SER A 50 -14.63 -0.20 2.40
CA SER A 50 -15.60 0.83 1.99
C SER A 50 -15.92 1.80 3.12
N ASP A 51 -15.90 1.30 4.35
CA ASP A 51 -16.39 2.00 5.54
C ASP A 51 -15.21 2.52 6.36
N THR A 52 -14.07 1.81 6.34
CA THR A 52 -12.91 2.12 7.20
C THR A 52 -11.85 2.97 6.51
N LEU A 53 -11.71 2.90 5.18
CA LEU A 53 -10.60 3.55 4.47
C LEU A 53 -10.66 5.08 4.56
N VAL A 54 -11.79 5.69 4.20
CA VAL A 54 -11.89 7.16 4.17
C VAL A 54 -11.74 7.77 5.57
N PRO A 55 -12.45 7.29 6.61
CA PRO A 55 -12.22 7.76 7.98
C PRO A 55 -10.76 7.61 8.38
N ALA A 56 -10.10 6.55 7.93
CA ALA A 56 -8.71 6.34 8.29
C ALA A 56 -7.74 7.32 7.68
N LEU A 57 -7.86 7.55 6.38
CA LEU A 57 -7.05 8.52 5.69
C LEU A 57 -7.32 9.95 6.22
N ASP A 58 -8.56 10.27 6.60
CA ASP A 58 -8.90 11.58 7.14
C ASP A 58 -8.39 11.80 8.57
N SER A 59 -8.27 10.74 9.37
CA SER A 59 -7.72 10.82 10.74
C SER A 59 -6.20 10.98 10.81
N ALA A 60 -5.49 10.74 9.71
CA ALA A 60 -4.04 10.63 9.68
C ALA A 60 -3.37 11.50 8.62
N LYS A 61 -4.14 12.39 7.97
CA LYS A 61 -3.58 13.29 6.96
C LYS A 61 -2.74 14.42 7.61
N PRO A 62 -1.62 14.81 6.99
CA PRO A 62 -1.10 14.29 5.73
C PRO A 62 -0.40 12.93 5.91
N LEU A 63 -0.48 12.05 4.90
CA LEU A 63 0.02 10.68 4.94
C LEU A 63 1.45 10.59 4.39
N ASP A 64 2.41 10.16 5.21
CA ASP A 64 3.82 10.01 4.78
C ASP A 64 4.13 8.65 4.14
N LEU A 65 3.42 7.61 4.57
CA LEU A 65 3.58 6.26 4.05
C LEU A 65 2.20 5.58 3.93
N VAL A 66 1.93 4.98 2.79
CA VAL A 66 0.74 4.12 2.61
C VAL A 66 1.16 2.80 1.99
N PHE A 67 0.87 1.70 2.68
CA PHE A 67 1.11 0.35 2.17
C PHE A 67 -0.22 -0.32 1.83
N VAL A 68 -0.43 -0.61 0.55
CA VAL A 68 -1.64 -1.22 0.00
C VAL A 68 -1.37 -2.69 -0.32
N ASP A 69 -1.72 -3.54 0.64
CA ASP A 69 -1.61 -5.01 0.60
C ASP A 69 -3.01 -5.64 0.73
N GLY A 70 -3.99 -5.08 0.03
CA GLY A 70 -5.38 -5.46 0.20
C GLY A 70 -6.16 -5.39 -1.10
N ASN A 71 -7.01 -6.40 -1.31
CA ASN A 71 -7.96 -6.46 -2.42
C ASN A 71 -7.26 -6.26 -3.79
N HIS A 72 -6.52 -7.29 -4.23
CA HIS A 72 -5.76 -7.38 -5.50
C HIS A 72 -6.66 -7.43 -6.76
N LYS A 73 -7.73 -6.63 -6.76
CA LYS A 73 -8.68 -6.44 -7.84
C LYS A 73 -8.51 -5.02 -8.37
N ARG A 74 -8.30 -4.89 -9.68
CA ARG A 74 -8.13 -3.61 -10.39
C ARG A 74 -9.04 -2.47 -9.93
N LYS A 75 -10.35 -2.73 -9.81
CA LYS A 75 -11.33 -1.70 -9.43
C LYS A 75 -11.06 -1.16 -8.02
N ALA A 76 -10.74 -2.04 -7.07
CA ALA A 76 -10.45 -1.66 -5.69
C ALA A 76 -9.15 -0.88 -5.59
N THR A 77 -8.06 -1.39 -6.20
CA THR A 77 -6.75 -0.71 -6.19
C THR A 77 -6.82 0.71 -6.75
N LEU A 78 -7.51 0.90 -7.88
CA LEU A 78 -7.68 2.23 -8.48
C LEU A 78 -8.58 3.15 -7.64
N ASP A 79 -9.61 2.60 -6.98
CA ASP A 79 -10.46 3.36 -6.05
C ASP A 79 -9.68 3.79 -4.80
N TYR A 80 -8.86 2.89 -4.23
CA TYR A 80 -7.97 3.20 -3.11
C TYR A 80 -7.01 4.32 -3.49
N TRP A 81 -6.32 4.19 -4.63
CA TRP A 81 -5.43 5.23 -5.11
C TRP A 81 -6.10 6.60 -5.22
N LYS A 82 -7.32 6.65 -5.79
CA LYS A 82 -8.09 7.90 -5.90
C LYS A 82 -8.38 8.54 -4.53
N LYS A 83 -8.60 7.74 -3.49
CA LYS A 83 -8.87 8.22 -2.13
C LYS A 83 -7.60 8.60 -1.37
N ILE A 84 -6.50 7.89 -1.61
CA ILE A 84 -5.20 8.09 -0.97
C ILE A 84 -4.51 9.35 -1.49
N LYS A 85 -4.37 9.49 -2.82
CA LYS A 85 -3.58 10.55 -3.47
C LYS A 85 -3.85 11.97 -2.94
N PRO A 86 -5.10 12.41 -2.72
CA PRO A 86 -5.39 13.76 -2.23
C PRO A 86 -4.96 14.04 -0.78
N ARG A 87 -4.51 13.02 -0.03
CA ARG A 87 -4.17 13.10 1.40
C ARG A 87 -2.70 12.81 1.68
N LEU A 88 -1.90 12.55 0.64
CA LEU A 88 -0.47 12.31 0.75
C LEU A 88 0.25 13.60 1.17
N SER A 89 1.23 13.47 2.07
CA SER A 89 2.18 14.55 2.35
C SER A 89 3.07 14.78 1.12
N LYS A 90 3.74 15.94 1.08
CA LYS A 90 4.85 16.13 0.15
C LYS A 90 5.94 15.12 0.52
N ASP A 91 6.50 14.45 -0.49
CA ASP A 91 7.50 13.39 -0.33
C ASP A 91 6.99 12.07 0.25
N ALA A 92 5.67 11.86 0.28
CA ALA A 92 5.09 10.59 0.72
C ALA A 92 5.53 9.40 -0.14
N VAL A 93 5.57 8.23 0.48
CA VAL A 93 5.83 6.96 -0.19
C VAL A 93 4.57 6.10 -0.21
N VAL A 94 4.22 5.57 -1.38
CA VAL A 94 3.10 4.63 -1.53
C VAL A 94 3.60 3.31 -2.08
N ILE A 95 3.28 2.22 -1.39
CA ILE A 95 3.69 0.87 -1.76
C ILE A 95 2.43 0.09 -2.13
N PHE A 96 2.45 -0.60 -3.26
CA PHE A 96 1.43 -1.54 -3.69
C PHE A 96 2.04 -2.94 -3.72
N ASP A 97 1.40 -3.88 -3.03
CA ASP A 97 1.77 -5.30 -3.12
C ASP A 97 1.14 -5.94 -4.38
N ASP A 98 1.76 -7.01 -4.86
CA ASP A 98 1.23 -7.89 -5.90
C ASP A 98 0.88 -7.17 -7.22
N ILE A 99 1.73 -6.23 -7.63
CA ILE A 99 1.52 -5.40 -8.84
C ILE A 99 1.41 -6.21 -10.14
N HIS A 100 1.95 -7.45 -10.16
CA HIS A 100 1.89 -8.38 -11.30
C HIS A 100 1.02 -9.61 -11.07
N TRP A 101 0.27 -9.68 -9.96
CA TRP A 101 -0.56 -10.84 -9.61
C TRP A 101 -1.57 -11.25 -10.69
N SER A 102 -2.11 -10.28 -11.40
CA SER A 102 -3.07 -10.50 -12.47
C SER A 102 -2.94 -9.47 -13.57
N LYS A 103 -3.51 -9.75 -14.74
CA LYS A 103 -3.68 -8.75 -15.81
C LYS A 103 -4.42 -7.49 -15.33
N GLY A 104 -5.28 -7.63 -14.32
CA GLY A 104 -5.95 -6.50 -13.68
C GLY A 104 -4.99 -5.62 -12.88
N MET A 105 -4.13 -6.23 -12.07
CA MET A 105 -3.11 -5.52 -11.28
C MET A 105 -2.07 -4.88 -12.19
N GLU A 106 -1.59 -5.58 -13.21
CA GLU A 106 -0.68 -5.05 -14.23
C GLU A 106 -1.20 -3.75 -14.86
N LYS A 107 -2.48 -3.75 -15.26
CA LYS A 107 -3.15 -2.58 -15.83
C LYS A 107 -3.37 -1.48 -14.79
N SER A 108 -3.50 -1.83 -13.51
CA SER A 108 -3.67 -0.87 -12.43
C SER A 108 -2.37 -0.16 -12.14
N TRP A 109 -1.28 -0.92 -11.98
CA TRP A 109 0.06 -0.40 -11.77
C TRP A 109 0.48 0.57 -12.87
N LYS A 110 0.38 0.16 -14.14
CA LYS A 110 0.65 1.03 -15.31
C LYS A 110 -0.17 2.31 -15.28
N LYS A 111 -1.45 2.22 -14.92
CA LYS A 111 -2.32 3.40 -14.85
C LYS A 111 -1.93 4.32 -13.70
N ILE A 112 -1.55 3.76 -12.55
CA ILE A 112 -1.18 4.53 -11.35
C ILE A 112 0.10 5.31 -11.62
N ILE A 113 1.16 4.68 -12.13
CA ILE A 113 2.47 5.35 -12.35
C ILE A 113 2.40 6.48 -13.39
N GLN A 114 1.42 6.44 -14.30
CA GLN A 114 1.16 7.48 -15.31
C GLN A 114 0.36 8.69 -14.78
N GLN A 115 -0.07 8.71 -13.51
CA GLN A 115 -0.83 9.84 -12.95
C GLN A 115 0.09 11.01 -12.55
N ASP A 116 -0.41 12.24 -12.70
CA ASP A 116 0.27 13.46 -12.27
C ASP A 116 0.61 13.42 -10.78
N GLY A 117 1.77 13.99 -10.42
CA GLY A 117 2.29 14.11 -9.05
C GLY A 117 3.14 12.92 -8.57
N ASN A 118 3.19 11.83 -9.33
CA ASN A 118 4.19 10.79 -9.13
C ASN A 118 5.54 11.31 -9.62
N LYS A 119 6.56 11.26 -8.76
CA LYS A 119 7.90 11.67 -9.17
C LYS A 119 8.75 10.50 -9.65
N GLN A 120 8.78 9.46 -8.85
CA GLN A 120 9.55 8.25 -9.11
C GLN A 120 8.65 7.06 -8.83
N SER A 121 8.78 6.02 -9.65
CA SER A 121 8.20 4.72 -9.36
C SER A 121 9.23 3.62 -9.57
N ILE A 122 9.22 2.65 -8.67
CA ILE A 122 10.11 1.49 -8.70
C ILE A 122 9.24 0.25 -8.74
N ASP A 123 9.52 -0.62 -9.69
CA ASP A 123 8.91 -1.93 -9.82
C ASP A 123 9.91 -2.99 -9.34
N LEU A 124 9.58 -3.60 -8.20
CA LEU A 124 10.35 -4.66 -7.54
C LEU A 124 9.80 -6.05 -7.89
N PHE A 125 9.02 -6.18 -8.94
CA PHE A 125 8.24 -7.36 -9.31
C PHE A 125 7.13 -7.74 -8.33
N ALA A 126 7.46 -8.03 -7.07
CA ALA A 126 6.46 -8.36 -6.06
C ALA A 126 5.70 -7.11 -5.60
N MET A 127 6.37 -5.95 -5.58
CA MET A 127 5.83 -4.70 -5.08
C MET A 127 6.14 -3.55 -6.03
N GLY A 128 5.27 -2.56 -6.07
CA GLY A 128 5.50 -1.27 -6.69
C GLY A 128 5.64 -0.19 -5.63
N ILE A 129 6.66 0.67 -5.76
CA ILE A 129 6.89 1.81 -4.87
C ILE A 129 6.70 3.09 -5.67
N ILE A 130 6.03 4.08 -5.09
CA ILE A 130 5.84 5.41 -5.65
C ILE A 130 6.36 6.43 -4.65
N HIS A 131 7.20 7.34 -5.10
CA HIS A 131 7.54 8.57 -4.39
C HIS A 131 6.70 9.71 -4.94
N TRP A 132 5.95 10.36 -4.04
CA TRP A 132 4.96 11.38 -4.35
C TRP A 132 5.56 12.78 -4.18
N GLN A 133 5.64 13.55 -5.28
CA GLN A 133 6.00 14.96 -5.25
C GLN A 133 5.08 15.75 -6.18
N PRO A 134 3.94 16.26 -5.68
CA PRO A 134 2.92 16.89 -6.52
C PRO A 134 3.41 18.15 -7.23
N ASP A 135 4.40 18.83 -6.65
CA ASP A 135 4.93 20.10 -7.15
C ASP A 135 6.23 19.96 -7.96
N SER A 136 6.67 18.72 -8.26
CA SER A 136 7.93 18.52 -8.98
C SER A 136 7.81 18.93 -10.44
N LYS A 137 8.77 19.73 -10.91
CA LYS A 137 8.87 20.17 -12.32
C LYS A 137 9.63 19.19 -13.20
N SER A 138 10.20 18.16 -12.61
CA SER A 138 11.09 17.22 -13.29
C SER A 138 10.30 15.99 -13.75
N GLU A 139 10.58 15.52 -14.96
CA GLU A 139 9.88 14.39 -15.58
C GLU A 139 9.75 13.18 -14.63
N PRO A 140 8.57 12.55 -14.54
CA PRO A 140 8.40 11.30 -13.79
C PRO A 140 9.30 10.21 -14.34
N THR A 141 9.93 9.43 -13.45
CA THR A 141 10.78 8.30 -13.86
C THR A 141 10.23 6.97 -13.34
N HIS A 142 10.43 5.91 -14.13
CA HIS A 142 10.05 4.55 -13.76
C HIS A 142 11.25 3.60 -13.94
N ALA A 143 11.56 2.81 -12.91
CA ALA A 143 12.60 1.78 -12.96
C ALA A 143 12.02 0.41 -12.59
N SER A 144 12.23 -0.60 -13.44
CA SER A 144 11.93 -2.00 -13.12
C SER A 144 13.24 -2.72 -12.79
N LEU A 145 13.39 -3.13 -11.53
CA LEU A 145 14.63 -3.73 -11.04
C LEU A 145 14.67 -5.24 -11.28
N ILE A 146 13.51 -5.89 -11.30
CA ILE A 146 13.39 -7.34 -11.56
C ILE A 146 12.43 -7.54 -12.73
N PRO A 147 12.93 -7.84 -13.94
CA PRO A 147 12.05 -8.07 -15.08
C PRO A 147 11.09 -9.23 -14.85
N THR A 148 9.79 -8.96 -15.03
CA THR A 148 8.72 -9.97 -14.90
C THR A 148 8.92 -11.21 -15.76
N LYS A 149 9.55 -11.05 -16.93
CA LYS A 149 9.91 -12.14 -17.85
C LYS A 149 10.77 -13.23 -17.20
N PHE A 150 11.52 -12.91 -16.14
CA PHE A 150 12.34 -13.89 -15.42
C PHE A 150 11.57 -14.72 -14.41
N LYS A 151 10.28 -14.44 -14.19
CA LYS A 151 9.43 -15.12 -13.21
C LYS A 151 8.07 -15.50 -13.80
N TRP A 152 8.11 -16.16 -14.97
CA TRP A 152 6.90 -16.59 -15.71
C TRP A 152 6.00 -17.53 -14.91
N TRP A 153 6.55 -18.28 -13.94
CA TRP A 153 5.81 -19.15 -13.03
C TRP A 153 4.92 -18.41 -12.02
N ASN A 154 5.07 -17.10 -11.85
CA ASN A 154 4.30 -16.32 -10.87
C ASN A 154 2.97 -15.77 -11.42
N TRP A 155 2.57 -16.15 -12.64
CA TRP A 155 1.30 -15.76 -13.27
C TRP A 155 0.10 -16.56 -12.73
N GLY A 156 0.05 -16.78 -11.41
CA GLY A 156 -1.04 -17.51 -10.75
C GLY A 156 -1.03 -19.02 -10.99
N ILE A 157 0.09 -19.61 -11.39
CA ILE A 157 0.24 -21.07 -11.58
C ILE A 157 0.41 -21.80 -10.23
N PHE A 158 0.67 -21.06 -9.15
CA PHE A 158 0.76 -21.56 -7.77
C PHE A 158 -0.06 -20.73 -6.77
N ALA A 159 -1.08 -20.01 -7.27
CA ALA A 159 -1.97 -19.12 -6.53
C ALA A 159 -3.29 -19.80 -6.16
#